data_AF-A0AAN8PE44-F1
#
_entry.id   AF-A0AAN8PE44-F1
#
_cell.length_a   1.000
_cell.length_b   1.000
_cell.length_c   1.000
_cell.angle_alpha   90.00
_cell.angle_beta   90.00
_cell.angle_gamma   90.00
#
_symmetry.space_group_name_H-M   'P 1'
#
loop_
_entity.id
_entity.type
_entity.pdbx_description
1 polymer ?
#
loop_
_entity_poly.entity_id
_entity_poly.type
_entity_poly.pdbx_seq_one_letter_code
_entity_poly.pdbx_strand_id
1 'polypeptide(L)'
;MTELQDKLYREDLPKFLRQLEELLIENKTGYFVGNKLTLADLAVYSTLENPFRDFPNMYTKFPQVVNNRKKVGSQPQLAAYLSSRKLTDM
;
A
#
# COMPACT_ATOMS: atom_id res chain seq x y z
N MET A 1 5.92 -4.11 21.14
CA MET A 1 5.92 -2.94 20.24
C MET A 1 6.65 -1.83 20.97
N THR A 2 7.62 -1.17 20.32
CA THR A 2 8.23 0.03 20.92
C THR A 2 7.21 1.17 20.95
N GLU A 3 7.42 2.19 21.80
CA GLU A 3 6.56 3.38 21.84
C GLU A 3 6.43 4.05 20.46
N LEU A 4 7.53 4.11 19.70
CA LEU A 4 7.55 4.66 18.35
C LEU A 4 6.70 3.83 17.37
N GLN A 5 6.80 2.51 17.43
CA GLN A 5 5.99 1.63 16.58
C GLN A 5 4.50 1.73 16.95
N ASP A 6 4.17 1.80 18.24
CA ASP A 6 2.79 1.95 18.69
C ASP A 6 2.16 3.25 18.16
N LYS A 7 2.89 4.38 18.25
CA LYS A 7 2.46 5.65 17.67
C LYS A 7 2.27 5.56 16.16
N LEU A 8 3.24 4.97 15.45
CA LEU A 8 3.18 4.80 14.01
C LEU A 8 1.92 4.03 13.59
N TYR A 9 1.64 2.89 14.20
CA TYR A 9 0.55 2.02 13.75
C TYR A 9 -0.82 2.47 14.25
N ARG A 10 -0.93 3.06 15.43
CA ARG A 10 -2.23 3.44 16.01
C ARG A 10 -2.69 4.82 15.58
N GLU A 11 -1.76 5.75 15.34
CA GLU A 11 -2.09 7.14 15.10
C GLU A 11 -1.74 7.58 13.68
N ASP A 12 -0.50 7.37 13.25
CA ASP A 12 0.01 8.02 12.04
C ASP A 12 -0.37 7.24 10.77
N LEU A 13 -0.19 5.92 10.76
CA LEU A 13 -0.53 5.06 9.62
C LEU A 13 -2.00 5.19 9.21
N PRO A 14 -3.01 5.16 10.11
CA PRO A 14 -4.40 5.37 9.73
C PRO A 14 -4.67 6.75 9.09
N LYS A 15 -3.95 7.80 9.49
CA LYS A 15 -4.06 9.14 8.88
C LYS A 15 -3.54 9.13 7.45
N PHE A 16 -2.36 8.54 7.22
CA PHE A 16 -1.80 8.41 5.88
C PHE A 16 -2.67 7.51 4.98
N LEU A 17 -3.17 6.39 5.48
CA LEU A 17 -4.05 5.52 4.71
C LEU A 17 -5.34 6.22 4.29
N ARG A 18 -5.90 7.10 5.13
CA ARG A 18 -7.06 7.93 4.77
C ARG A 18 -6.73 8.87 3.60
N GLN A 19 -5.59 9.56 3.65
CA GLN A 19 -5.17 10.45 2.56
C GLN A 19 -4.92 9.69 1.25
N LEU A 20 -4.29 8.51 1.32
CA LEU A 20 -4.08 7.65 0.16
C LEU A 20 -5.41 7.15 -0.43
N GLU A 21 -6.36 6.77 0.43
CA GLU A 21 -7.71 6.38 0.01
C GLU A 21 -8.43 7.53 -0.71
N GLU A 22 -8.38 8.74 -0.16
CA GLU A 22 -8.98 9.95 -0.76
C GLU A 22 -8.40 10.24 -2.14
N LEU A 23 -7.06 10.19 -2.30
CA LEU A 23 -6.40 10.40 -3.59
C LEU A 23 -6.86 9.39 -4.65
N LEU A 24 -7.04 8.11 -4.28
CA LEU A 24 -7.52 7.08 -5.19
C LEU A 24 -8.99 7.27 -5.56
N ILE A 25 -9.82 7.67 -4.59
CA ILE A 25 -11.24 7.99 -4.81
C ILE A 25 -11.37 9.18 -5.76
N GLU A 26 -10.56 10.22 -5.60
CA GLU A 26 -10.58 11.42 -6.43
C GLU A 26 -10.14 11.13 -7.87
N ASN A 27 -9.06 10.34 -8.05
CA ASN A 27 -8.53 10.06 -9.38
C ASN A 27 -9.37 9.03 -10.17
N LYS A 28 -10.12 8.13 -9.50
CA LYS A 28 -11.10 7.19 -10.11
C LYS A 28 -10.56 6.17 -11.10
N THR A 29 -9.25 6.11 -11.35
CA THR A 29 -8.62 5.15 -12.28
C THR A 29 -8.04 3.92 -11.57
N GLY A 30 -8.00 3.95 -10.23
CA GLY A 30 -7.31 2.97 -9.40
C GLY A 30 -5.78 3.14 -9.36
N TYR A 31 -5.24 4.22 -9.95
CA TYR A 31 -3.86 4.67 -9.76
C TYR A 31 -3.85 5.98 -8.96
N PHE A 32 -2.73 6.33 -8.34
CA PHE A 32 -2.64 7.61 -7.61
C PHE A 32 -2.65 8.84 -8.52
N VAL A 33 -2.07 8.74 -9.72
CA VAL A 33 -2.00 9.87 -10.67
C VAL A 33 -2.28 9.39 -12.09
N GLY A 34 -3.15 10.09 -12.80
CA GLY A 34 -3.49 9.76 -14.18
C GLY A 34 -4.20 8.41 -14.31
N ASN A 35 -4.00 7.69 -15.41
CA ASN A 35 -4.71 6.45 -15.72
C ASN A 35 -3.80 5.24 -15.98
N LYS A 36 -2.52 5.33 -15.61
CA LYS A 36 -1.51 4.28 -15.81
C LYS A 36 -0.64 4.15 -14.55
N LEU A 37 0.05 3.02 -14.43
CA LEU A 37 1.02 2.77 -13.37
C LEU A 37 2.10 3.86 -13.36
N THR A 38 2.36 4.41 -12.20
CA THR A 38 3.44 5.37 -11.96
C THR A 38 4.34 4.91 -10.81
N LEU A 39 5.43 5.65 -10.60
CA LEU A 39 6.30 5.44 -9.44
C LEU A 39 5.53 5.62 -8.10
N ALA A 40 4.49 6.46 -8.05
CA ALA A 40 3.71 6.68 -6.84
C ALA A 40 3.03 5.38 -6.37
N ASP A 41 2.46 4.61 -7.31
CA ASP A 41 1.80 3.34 -7.00
C ASP A 41 2.81 2.30 -6.49
N LEU A 42 3.99 2.22 -7.11
CA LEU A 42 5.07 1.32 -6.69
C LEU A 42 5.65 1.71 -5.31
N ALA A 43 5.81 3.01 -5.06
CA ALA A 43 6.33 3.53 -3.80
C ALA A 43 5.39 3.21 -2.63
N VAL A 44 4.07 3.37 -2.82
CA VAL A 44 3.07 2.99 -1.82
C VAL A 44 3.02 1.47 -1.65
N TYR A 45 3.08 0.70 -2.73
CA TYR A 45 3.14 -0.77 -2.65
C TYR A 45 4.31 -1.25 -1.79
N SER A 46 5.51 -0.72 -2.03
CA SER A 46 6.72 -1.09 -1.29
C SER A 46 6.68 -0.60 0.15
N THR A 47 6.32 0.67 0.38
CA THR A 47 6.31 1.27 1.74
C THR A 47 5.31 0.57 2.66
N LEU A 48 4.17 0.15 2.12
CA LEU A 48 3.14 -0.52 2.90
C LEU A 48 3.34 -2.04 3.00
N GLU A 49 4.40 -2.64 2.47
CA GLU A 49 4.59 -4.11 2.48
C GLU A 49 4.50 -4.72 3.88
N ASN A 50 5.30 -4.23 4.84
CA ASN A 50 5.29 -4.73 6.21
C ASN A 50 3.99 -4.37 6.94
N PRO A 51 3.51 -3.10 6.93
CA PRO A 51 2.22 -2.76 7.52
C PRO A 51 1.05 -3.62 7.01
N PHE A 52 1.03 -3.98 5.72
CA PHE A 52 -0.02 -4.82 5.14
C PHE A 52 0.03 -6.25 5.65
N ARG A 53 1.23 -6.79 5.86
CA ARG A 53 1.47 -8.12 6.44
C ARG A 53 1.10 -8.15 7.93
N ASP A 54 1.51 -7.13 8.67
CA ASP A 54 1.47 -7.15 10.13
C ASP A 54 0.12 -6.64 10.68
N PHE A 55 -0.59 -5.78 9.93
CA PHE A 55 -1.87 -5.17 10.33
C PHE A 55 -2.97 -5.27 9.26
N PRO A 56 -3.29 -6.46 8.73
CA PRO A 56 -4.21 -6.62 7.60
C PRO A 56 -5.61 -6.05 7.88
N ASN A 57 -6.07 -6.13 9.13
CA ASN A 57 -7.40 -5.66 9.53
C ASN A 57 -7.58 -4.14 9.39
N MET A 58 -6.51 -3.35 9.43
CA MET A 58 -6.57 -1.89 9.28
C MET A 58 -7.09 -1.48 7.89
N TYR A 59 -6.78 -2.27 6.87
CA TYR A 59 -7.10 -2.00 5.47
C TYR A 59 -8.57 -2.26 5.11
N THR A 60 -9.35 -2.88 6.00
CA THR A 60 -10.80 -3.10 5.80
C THR A 60 -11.57 -1.79 5.61
N LYS A 61 -11.04 -0.67 6.11
CA LYS A 61 -11.62 0.67 5.98
C LYS A 61 -11.14 1.43 4.73
N PHE A 62 -10.19 0.88 3.98
CA PHE A 62 -9.49 1.54 2.87
C PHE A 62 -9.51 0.66 1.60
N PRO A 63 -10.70 0.35 1.06
CA PRO A 63 -10.86 -0.58 -0.06
C PRO A 63 -10.11 -0.14 -1.33
N GLN A 64 -9.98 1.16 -1.62
CA GLN A 64 -9.24 1.60 -2.80
C GLN A 64 -7.74 1.37 -2.66
N VAL A 65 -7.17 1.59 -1.47
CA VAL A 65 -5.76 1.23 -1.20
C VAL A 65 -5.54 -0.27 -1.42
N VAL A 66 -6.46 -1.13 -0.95
CA VAL A 66 -6.38 -2.57 -1.21
C VAL A 66 -6.47 -2.89 -2.70
N ASN A 67 -7.37 -2.23 -3.43
CA ASN A 67 -7.54 -2.42 -4.87
C ASN A 67 -6.31 -1.97 -5.66
N ASN A 68 -5.74 -0.82 -5.32
CA ASN A 68 -4.49 -0.33 -5.91
C ASN A 68 -3.36 -1.34 -5.67
N ARG A 69 -3.17 -1.80 -4.43
CA ARG A 69 -2.16 -2.82 -4.12
C ARG A 69 -2.33 -4.09 -4.96
N LYS A 70 -3.55 -4.62 -5.10
CA LYS A 70 -3.83 -5.78 -5.96
C LYS A 70 -3.50 -5.51 -7.43
N LYS A 71 -3.90 -4.35 -7.95
CA LYS A 71 -3.68 -3.93 -9.34
C LYS A 71 -2.20 -3.73 -9.68
N VAL A 72 -1.43 -3.22 -8.73
CA VAL A 72 0.03 -3.06 -8.86
C VAL A 72 0.70 -4.43 -8.77
N GLY A 73 0.35 -5.24 -7.78
CA GLY A 73 0.93 -6.58 -7.57
C GLY A 73 0.63 -7.58 -8.70
N SER A 74 -0.42 -7.35 -9.50
CA SER A 74 -0.76 -8.19 -10.66
C SER A 74 -0.02 -7.83 -11.94
N GLN A 75 0.81 -6.78 -11.93
CA GLN A 75 1.64 -6.42 -13.09
C GLN A 75 2.65 -7.54 -13.38
N PRO A 76 2.72 -8.09 -14.61
CA PRO A 76 3.51 -9.30 -14.88
C PRO A 76 4.97 -9.21 -14.46
N GLN A 77 5.62 -8.07 -14.72
CA GLN A 77 7.02 -7.84 -14.36
C GLN A 77 7.22 -7.77 -12.84
N LEU A 78 6.30 -7.11 -12.12
CA LEU A 78 6.37 -7.02 -10.67
C LEU A 78 6.05 -8.38 -10.03
N ALA A 79 5.05 -9.10 -10.52
CA ALA A 79 4.72 -10.43 -10.04
C ALA A 79 5.89 -11.42 -10.21
N ALA A 80 6.58 -11.38 -11.36
CA ALA A 80 7.77 -12.19 -11.60
C ALA A 80 8.96 -11.82 -10.69
N TYR A 81 9.12 -10.53 -10.38
CA TYR A 81 10.10 -10.08 -9.39
C TYR A 81 9.74 -10.57 -7.99
N LEU A 82 8.49 -10.39 -7.55
CA LEU A 82 8.03 -10.77 -6.22
C LEU A 82 8.12 -12.28 -5.98
N SER A 83 7.94 -13.12 -7.01
CA SER A 83 8.04 -14.58 -6.88
C SER A 83 9.48 -15.08 -6.72
N SER A 84 10.48 -14.30 -7.13
CA SER A 84 11.90 -14.67 -7.08
C SER A 84 12.69 -13.93 -5.99
N ARG A 85 12.18 -12.79 -5.52
CA ARG A 85 12.79 -12.00 -4.45
C ARG A 85 12.77 -12.78 -3.12
N LYS A 86 13.88 -12.71 -2.38
CA LYS A 86 13.96 -13.20 -1.01
C LYS A 86 13.12 -12.32 -0.09
N LEU A 87 12.35 -12.93 0.80
CA LEU A 87 11.69 -12.21 1.88
C LEU A 87 12.74 -11.69 2.85
N THR A 88 12.66 -10.40 3.17
CA THR A 88 13.53 -9.74 4.14
C THR A 88 12.65 -9.01 5.13
N ASP A 89 12.90 -9.19 6.42
CA ASP A 89 12.28 -8.37 7.46
C ASP A 89 13.01 -7.02 7.56
N MET A 90 12.26 -5.95 7.84
CA MET A 90 12.83 -4.69 8.35
C MET A 90 12.83 -4.70 9.87
#